data_AF-A0A814EIR3-F1
#
_entry.id   AF-A0A814EIR3-F1
#
_cell.length_a   1.000
_cell.length_b   1.000
_cell.length_c   1.000
_cell.angle_alpha   90.00
_cell.angle_beta   90.00
_cell.angle_gamma   90.00
#
_symmetry.space_group_name_H-M   'P 1'
#
loop_
_entity.id
_entity.type
_entity.pdbx_description
1 polymer ?
#
loop_
_entity_poly.entity_id
_entity_poly.type
_entity_poly.pdbx_seq_one_letter_code
_entity_poly.pdbx_strand_id
1 'polypeptide(L)'
;MPENSTMCEFGPFFANSSNNDAAILKHCALNDEQHILNWLRSDDLIVLDRKYSWFRDIVNTLTRLCLKVAMPGFLHNEKQFSPDEPNRTRLVTKTRWVIESVNGKIKNWKFFAHTVENTSLPYVGDCLDIICALINKYHCPAIANKDEGHRIASQMREMWNVESPLQNILKN
;
A
#
# COMPACT_ATOMS: atom_id res chain seq x y z
N MET A 1 16.44 7.41 -24.88
CA MET A 1 15.27 7.06 -24.05
C MET A 1 14.64 8.35 -23.56
N PRO A 2 13.29 8.48 -23.50
CA PRO A 2 12.65 9.75 -23.17
C PRO A 2 12.94 10.16 -21.72
N GLU A 3 12.91 11.47 -21.47
CA GLU A 3 13.54 12.13 -20.32
C GLU A 3 12.87 11.85 -18.97
N ASN A 4 11.68 11.24 -18.91
CA ASN A 4 10.96 11.00 -17.65
C ASN A 4 10.25 9.63 -17.60
N SER A 5 10.59 8.79 -16.62
CA SER A 5 9.95 7.50 -16.31
C SER A 5 9.65 7.37 -14.82
N THR A 6 8.51 6.77 -14.48
CA THR A 6 8.15 6.40 -13.11
C THR A 6 8.69 4.99 -12.87
N MET A 7 9.52 4.84 -11.84
CA MET A 7 10.04 3.54 -11.42
C MET A 7 9.04 2.86 -10.49
N CYS A 8 8.70 1.61 -10.78
CA CYS A 8 8.14 0.69 -9.80
C CYS A 8 9.01 -0.58 -9.74
N GLU A 9 8.74 -1.45 -8.75
CA GLU A 9 9.48 -2.70 -8.56
C GLU A 9 9.51 -3.58 -9.81
N PHE A 10 8.44 -3.54 -10.62
CA PHE A 10 8.32 -4.33 -11.85
C PHE A 10 9.03 -3.71 -13.07
N GLY A 11 9.60 -2.51 -12.93
CA GLY A 11 10.36 -1.84 -13.96
C GLY A 11 9.97 -0.37 -14.19
N PRO A 12 10.62 0.29 -15.16
CA PRO A 12 10.33 1.66 -15.53
C PRO A 12 9.08 1.74 -16.42
N PHE A 13 8.13 2.59 -16.03
CA PHE A 13 6.95 2.95 -16.82
C PHE A 13 7.11 4.39 -17.31
N PHE A 14 6.64 4.71 -18.51
CA PHE A 14 6.71 6.10 -19.00
C PHE A 14 5.93 7.03 -18.06
N ALA A 15 6.53 8.15 -17.63
CA ALA A 15 5.87 9.11 -16.75
C ALA A 15 4.88 9.98 -17.56
N ASN A 16 3.70 9.44 -17.85
CA ASN A 16 2.61 10.15 -18.52
C ASN A 16 1.29 10.00 -17.73
N SER A 17 0.27 10.77 -18.09
CA SER A 17 -1.04 10.73 -17.41
C SER A 17 -1.75 9.37 -17.50
N SER A 18 -1.36 8.53 -18.45
CA SER A 18 -1.91 7.18 -18.65
C SER A 18 -1.26 6.13 -17.73
N ASN A 19 -0.03 6.37 -17.27
CA ASN A 19 0.72 5.49 -16.37
C ASN A 19 0.75 6.05 -14.93
N ASN A 20 -0.42 6.37 -14.40
CA ASN A 20 -0.55 6.60 -12.97
C ASN A 20 -0.46 5.27 -12.21
N ASP A 21 -0.23 5.32 -10.89
CA ASP A 21 0.00 4.10 -10.10
C ASP A 21 -1.14 3.08 -10.18
N ALA A 22 -2.39 3.51 -10.37
CA ALA A 22 -3.52 2.60 -10.54
C ALA A 22 -3.51 1.89 -11.90
N ALA A 23 -3.12 2.59 -12.96
CA ALA A 23 -2.93 2.00 -14.28
C ALA A 23 -1.74 1.03 -14.31
N ILE A 24 -0.64 1.39 -13.66
CA ILE A 24 0.54 0.52 -13.50
C ILE A 24 0.15 -0.75 -12.73
N LEU A 25 -0.52 -0.61 -11.57
CA LEU A 25 -0.96 -1.76 -10.79
C LEU A 25 -1.93 -2.66 -11.58
N LYS A 26 -2.83 -2.07 -12.37
CA LYS A 26 -3.75 -2.82 -13.24
C LYS A 26 -2.99 -3.61 -14.28
N HIS A 27 -2.01 -2.99 -14.93
CA HIS A 27 -1.15 -3.63 -15.92
C HIS A 27 -0.36 -4.79 -15.28
N CYS A 28 0.28 -4.56 -14.14
CA CYS A 28 1.05 -5.60 -13.45
C CYS A 28 0.18 -6.80 -13.06
N ALA A 29 -1.01 -6.54 -12.50
CA ALA A 29 -1.91 -7.60 -12.05
C ALA A 29 -2.55 -8.39 -13.21
N LEU A 30 -2.88 -7.72 -14.33
CA LEU A 30 -3.51 -8.38 -15.48
C LEU A 30 -2.53 -9.19 -16.33
N ASN A 31 -1.28 -8.73 -16.45
CA ASN A 31 -0.27 -9.38 -17.27
C ASN A 31 0.63 -10.34 -16.48
N ASP A 32 0.34 -10.54 -15.18
CA ASP A 32 1.18 -11.33 -14.27
C ASP A 32 2.66 -10.91 -14.35
N GLU A 33 2.91 -9.59 -14.32
CA GLU A 33 4.26 -9.04 -14.45
C GLU A 33 5.18 -9.63 -13.38
N GLN A 34 6.31 -10.18 -13.83
CA GLN A 34 7.27 -10.90 -12.99
C GLN A 34 6.64 -11.98 -12.09
N HIS A 35 5.53 -12.59 -12.51
CA HIS A 35 4.80 -13.60 -11.76
C HIS A 35 4.28 -13.14 -10.40
N ILE A 36 3.88 -11.87 -10.29
CA ILE A 36 3.32 -11.29 -9.06
C ILE A 36 2.14 -12.12 -8.51
N LEU A 37 1.35 -12.77 -9.37
CA LEU A 37 0.21 -13.57 -8.92
C LEU A 37 0.65 -14.85 -8.18
N ASN A 38 1.88 -15.35 -8.39
CA ASN A 38 2.40 -16.48 -7.62
C ASN A 38 2.67 -16.12 -6.15
N TRP A 39 2.81 -14.83 -5.84
CA TRP A 39 3.06 -14.35 -4.49
C TRP A 39 1.75 -14.09 -3.74
N LEU A 40 0.63 -14.07 -4.47
CA LEU A 40 -0.70 -13.82 -3.95
C LEU A 40 -1.50 -15.12 -3.89
N ARG A 41 -2.31 -15.25 -2.85
CA ARG A 41 -3.28 -16.34 -2.70
C ARG A 41 -4.68 -15.78 -2.88
N SER A 42 -5.60 -16.66 -3.31
CA SER A 42 -7.02 -16.36 -3.20
C SER A 42 -7.35 -15.96 -1.75
N ASP A 43 -8.22 -14.97 -1.58
CA ASP A 43 -8.60 -14.35 -0.31
C ASP A 43 -7.55 -13.45 0.38
N ASP A 44 -6.36 -13.24 -0.22
CA ASP A 44 -5.41 -12.27 0.31
C ASP A 44 -5.98 -10.85 0.32
N LEU A 45 -5.58 -10.10 1.35
CA LEU A 45 -6.02 -8.72 1.57
C LEU A 45 -5.01 -7.73 0.99
N ILE A 46 -5.42 -7.05 -0.08
CA ILE A 46 -4.68 -5.94 -0.68
C ILE A 46 -5.11 -4.62 -0.04
N VAL A 47 -4.16 -3.94 0.58
CA VAL A 47 -4.37 -2.61 1.17
C VAL A 47 -3.92 -1.54 0.20
N LEU A 48 -4.87 -0.75 -0.32
CA LEU A 48 -4.59 0.31 -1.28
C LEU A 48 -4.55 1.69 -0.61
N ASP A 49 -3.77 2.59 -1.22
CA ASP A 49 -3.76 4.00 -0.85
C ASP A 49 -5.09 4.69 -1.27
N ARG A 50 -5.42 5.80 -0.59
CA ARG A 50 -6.65 6.57 -0.80
C ARG A 50 -6.86 6.95 -2.26
N LYS A 51 -5.79 7.30 -2.98
CA LYS A 51 -5.88 7.70 -4.39
C LYS A 51 -6.40 6.60 -5.32
N TYR A 52 -6.29 5.33 -4.93
CA TYR A 52 -6.81 4.22 -5.71
C TYR A 52 -8.33 4.06 -5.62
N SER A 53 -8.97 4.63 -4.58
CA SER A 53 -10.44 4.62 -4.44
C SER A 53 -11.15 5.29 -5.62
N TRP A 54 -10.47 6.22 -6.30
CA TRP A 54 -10.99 6.90 -7.48
C TRP A 54 -10.95 6.02 -8.74
N PHE A 55 -10.17 4.96 -8.73
CA PHE A 55 -9.97 4.06 -9.86
C PHE A 55 -10.81 2.81 -9.69
N ARG A 56 -12.13 2.92 -9.84
CA ARG A 56 -13.05 1.78 -9.66
C ARG A 56 -12.66 0.53 -10.45
N ASP A 57 -12.03 0.73 -11.61
CA ASP A 57 -11.52 -0.35 -12.47
C ASP A 57 -10.47 -1.23 -11.81
N ILE A 58 -9.57 -0.69 -10.97
CA ILE A 58 -8.56 -1.53 -10.30
C ILE A 58 -9.19 -2.41 -9.24
N VAL A 59 -10.15 -1.86 -8.50
CA VAL A 59 -10.87 -2.61 -7.45
C VAL A 59 -11.62 -3.78 -8.06
N ASN A 60 -12.32 -3.54 -9.17
CA ASN A 60 -13.03 -4.59 -9.91
C ASN A 60 -12.05 -5.64 -10.46
N THR A 61 -10.89 -5.22 -10.96
CA THR A 61 -9.86 -6.12 -11.48
C THR A 61 -9.31 -7.03 -10.37
N LEU A 62 -8.91 -6.48 -9.24
CA LEU A 62 -8.39 -7.25 -8.10
C LEU A 62 -9.46 -8.19 -7.51
N THR A 63 -10.70 -7.74 -7.42
CA THR A 63 -11.82 -8.59 -6.95
C THR A 63 -12.06 -9.77 -7.89
N ARG A 64 -11.92 -9.59 -9.20
CA ARG A 64 -12.01 -10.69 -10.19
C ARG A 64 -10.88 -11.70 -10.07
N LEU A 65 -9.74 -11.31 -9.50
CA LEU A 65 -8.62 -12.18 -9.15
C LEU A 65 -8.82 -12.88 -7.78
N CYS A 66 -10.04 -12.84 -7.23
CA CYS A 66 -10.39 -13.41 -5.92
C CYS A 66 -9.60 -12.80 -4.74
N LEU A 67 -9.16 -11.54 -4.88
CA LEU A 67 -8.47 -10.79 -3.82
C LEU A 67 -9.46 -9.90 -3.06
N LYS A 68 -9.22 -9.72 -1.77
CA LYS A 68 -9.96 -8.76 -0.94
C LYS A 68 -9.26 -7.42 -1.02
N VAL A 69 -10.02 -6.34 -1.24
CA VAL A 69 -9.46 -4.99 -1.31
C VAL A 69 -9.93 -4.17 -0.10
N ALA A 70 -8.97 -3.60 0.61
CA ALA A 70 -9.23 -2.62 1.66
C ALA A 70 -8.60 -1.27 1.32
N MET A 71 -9.39 -0.22 1.47
CA MET A 71 -8.99 1.15 1.25
C MET A 71 -9.57 2.03 2.37
N PRO A 72 -8.95 3.16 2.72
CA PRO A 72 -9.56 4.10 3.64
C PRO A 72 -10.85 4.66 3.01
N GLY A 73 -11.90 4.81 3.81
CA GLY A 73 -13.18 5.36 3.36
C GLY A 73 -13.05 6.78 2.82
N PHE A 74 -14.02 7.19 2.01
CA PHE A 74 -14.09 8.52 1.42
C PHE A 74 -15.38 9.26 1.82
N LEU A 75 -15.25 10.48 2.32
CA LEU A 75 -16.38 11.38 2.55
C LEU A 75 -16.79 12.03 1.23
N HIS A 76 -17.84 11.50 0.58
CA HIS A 76 -18.30 12.01 -0.70
C HIS A 76 -19.31 13.14 -0.50
N ASN A 77 -18.83 14.38 -0.33
CA ASN A 77 -19.65 15.57 0.00
C ASN A 77 -20.45 15.48 1.32
N GLU A 78 -20.29 14.40 2.09
CA GLU A 78 -20.86 14.23 3.43
C GLU A 78 -19.91 14.74 4.52
N LYS A 79 -20.48 15.25 5.62
CA LYS A 79 -19.69 15.77 6.74
C LYS A 79 -19.08 14.67 7.61
N GLN A 80 -19.62 13.45 7.59
CA GLN A 80 -19.21 12.33 8.45
C GLN A 80 -19.37 10.98 7.74
N PHE A 81 -18.58 10.00 8.16
CA PHE A 81 -18.62 8.64 7.64
C PHE A 81 -19.86 7.91 8.16
N SER A 82 -20.30 6.87 7.42
CA SER A 82 -21.33 5.97 7.94
C SER A 82 -20.87 5.33 9.25
N PRO A 83 -21.76 4.95 10.18
CA PRO A 83 -21.36 4.60 11.55
C PRO A 83 -20.38 3.40 11.66
N ASP A 84 -20.32 2.52 10.65
CA ASP A 84 -19.45 1.32 10.58
C ASP A 84 -18.11 1.55 9.86
N GLU A 85 -17.99 2.65 9.10
CA GLU A 85 -16.87 2.94 8.21
C GLU A 85 -15.63 3.60 8.88
N PRO A 86 -15.74 4.34 10.00
CA PRO A 86 -14.60 4.92 10.70
C PRO A 86 -13.60 3.88 11.19
N ASN A 87 -14.08 2.77 11.79
CA ASN A 87 -13.21 1.75 12.36
C ASN A 87 -12.41 1.04 11.25
N ARG A 88 -13.06 0.72 10.14
CA ARG A 88 -12.41 0.18 8.94
C ARG A 88 -11.37 1.13 8.36
N THR A 89 -11.71 2.41 8.25
CA THR A 89 -10.80 3.44 7.74
C THR A 89 -9.57 3.64 8.64
N ARG A 90 -9.75 3.61 9.96
CA ARG A 90 -8.66 3.69 10.95
C ARG A 90 -7.74 2.48 10.86
N LEU A 91 -8.30 1.27 10.73
CA LEU A 91 -7.52 0.03 10.58
C LEU A 91 -6.61 0.09 9.36
N VAL A 92 -7.18 0.43 8.20
CA VAL A 92 -6.45 0.54 6.94
C VAL A 92 -5.37 1.62 7.03
N THR A 93 -5.67 2.76 7.65
CA THR A 93 -4.72 3.86 7.80
C THR A 93 -3.55 3.51 8.71
N LYS A 94 -3.80 2.87 9.87
CA LYS A 94 -2.72 2.44 10.78
C LYS A 94 -1.84 1.35 10.16
N THR A 95 -2.42 0.44 9.38
CA THR A 95 -1.64 -0.57 8.65
C THR A 95 -0.69 0.10 7.65
N ARG A 96 -1.17 1.12 6.93
CA ARG A 96 -0.36 1.88 5.97
C ARG A 96 0.83 2.58 6.63
N TRP A 97 0.69 3.10 7.84
CA TRP A 97 1.79 3.76 8.56
C TRP A 97 3.01 2.86 8.73
N VAL A 98 2.81 1.55 8.96
CA VAL A 98 3.92 0.59 9.06
C VAL A 98 4.62 0.44 7.72
N ILE A 99 3.85 0.31 6.63
CA ILE A 99 4.36 0.19 5.26
C ILE A 99 5.13 1.46 4.85
N GLU A 100 4.56 2.63 5.12
CA GLU A 100 5.18 3.94 4.85
C GLU A 100 6.48 4.13 5.64
N SER A 101 6.52 3.66 6.90
CA SER A 101 7.74 3.70 7.71
C SER A 101 8.88 2.88 7.09
N VAL A 102 8.59 1.68 6.58
CA VAL A 102 9.57 0.84 5.88
C VAL A 102 10.01 1.50 4.57
N ASN A 103 9.06 1.96 3.75
CA ASN A 103 9.36 2.65 2.49
C ASN A 103 10.20 3.92 2.71
N GLY A 104 9.96 4.65 3.80
CA GLY A 104 10.76 5.80 4.20
C GLY A 104 12.23 5.43 4.46
N LYS A 105 12.50 4.28 5.08
CA LYS A 105 13.88 3.81 5.30
C LYS A 105 14.61 3.56 3.99
N ILE A 106 13.94 2.99 2.99
CA ILE A 106 14.52 2.74 1.66
C ILE A 106 14.81 4.08 0.95
N LYS A 107 13.84 5.01 0.97
CA LYS A 107 13.97 6.33 0.34
C LYS A 107 15.06 7.23 0.96
N ASN A 108 15.49 6.94 2.19
CA ASN A 108 16.59 7.67 2.82
C ASN A 108 17.97 7.33 2.24
N TRP A 109 18.10 6.27 1.44
CA TRP A 109 19.35 5.93 0.77
C TRP A 109 19.56 6.83 -0.44
N LYS A 110 20.76 7.41 -0.58
CA LYS A 110 21.10 8.37 -1.65
C LYS A 110 20.70 7.90 -3.06
N PHE A 111 20.84 6.60 -3.32
CA PHE A 111 20.47 5.99 -4.60
C PHE A 111 18.97 6.16 -4.92
N PHE A 112 18.09 5.97 -3.94
CA PHE A 112 16.62 6.06 -4.11
C PHE A 112 16.01 7.38 -3.65
N ALA A 113 16.79 8.27 -3.04
CA ALA A 113 16.32 9.57 -2.55
C ALA A 113 15.95 10.53 -3.69
N HIS A 114 16.53 10.34 -4.88
CA HIS A 114 16.40 11.21 -6.04
C HIS A 114 16.20 10.41 -7.33
N THR A 115 16.45 11.03 -8.48
CA THR A 115 16.37 10.39 -9.79
C THR A 115 17.50 9.38 -9.97
N VAL A 116 17.16 8.17 -10.41
CA VAL A 116 18.14 7.16 -10.81
C VAL A 116 18.48 7.36 -12.28
N GLU A 117 19.77 7.36 -12.61
CA GLU A 117 20.23 7.48 -13.99
C GLU A 117 19.81 6.26 -14.82
N ASN A 118 19.45 6.47 -16.09
CA ASN A 118 19.02 5.40 -16.99
C ASN A 118 20.05 4.28 -17.15
N THR A 119 21.34 4.60 -17.04
CA THR A 119 22.47 3.65 -17.06
C THR A 119 22.44 2.66 -15.90
N SER A 120 21.83 3.05 -14.77
CA SER A 120 21.74 2.25 -13.55
C SER A 120 20.49 1.38 -13.49
N LEU A 121 19.53 1.55 -14.42
CA LEU A 121 18.28 0.79 -14.46
C LEU A 121 18.45 -0.74 -14.38
N PRO A 122 19.42 -1.37 -15.07
CA PRO A 122 19.60 -2.81 -14.99
C PRO A 122 19.93 -3.32 -13.59
N TYR A 123 20.47 -2.46 -12.71
CA TYR A 123 20.94 -2.82 -11.38
C TYR A 123 20.00 -2.36 -10.26
N VAL A 124 18.88 -1.71 -10.59
CA VAL A 124 17.96 -1.14 -9.60
C VAL A 124 17.40 -2.20 -8.66
N GLY A 125 17.04 -3.38 -9.19
CA GLY A 125 16.56 -4.52 -8.39
C GLY A 125 17.63 -4.99 -7.40
N ASP A 126 18.84 -5.25 -7.88
CA ASP A 126 19.97 -5.66 -7.04
C ASP A 126 20.27 -4.62 -5.94
N CYS A 127 20.25 -3.33 -6.30
CA CYS A 127 20.42 -2.25 -5.34
C CYS A 127 19.32 -2.24 -4.27
N LEU A 128 18.07 -2.48 -4.65
CA LEU A 128 16.95 -2.58 -3.72
C LEU A 128 17.14 -3.75 -2.75
N ASP A 129 17.49 -4.94 -3.26
CA ASP A 129 17.72 -6.14 -2.45
C ASP A 129 18.87 -5.94 -1.46
N ILE A 130 19.99 -5.38 -1.92
CA ILE A 130 21.14 -5.06 -1.07
C ILE A 130 20.73 -4.08 0.04
N ILE A 131 20.03 -3.00 -0.31
CA ILE A 131 19.59 -1.99 0.66
C ILE A 131 18.62 -2.59 1.67
N CYS A 132 17.66 -3.40 1.23
CA CYS A 132 16.72 -4.11 2.11
C CYS A 132 17.46 -5.05 3.06
N ALA A 133 18.46 -5.80 2.58
CA ALA A 133 19.29 -6.66 3.42
C ALA A 133 20.08 -5.86 4.47
N LEU A 134 20.63 -4.70 4.10
CA LEU A 134 21.35 -3.80 5.02
C LEU A 134 20.42 -3.20 6.07
N ILE A 135 19.22 -2.74 5.68
CA ILE A 135 18.20 -2.25 6.61
C ILE A 135 17.83 -3.36 7.60
N ASN A 136 17.57 -4.58 7.11
CA ASN A 136 17.20 -5.71 7.97
C ASN A 136 18.31 -6.11 8.96
N LYS A 137 19.58 -5.95 8.58
CA LYS A 137 20.72 -6.32 9.42
C LYS A 137 21.13 -5.24 10.42
N TYR A 138 21.07 -3.97 10.03
CA TYR A 138 21.71 -2.88 10.80
C TYR A 138 20.75 -1.81 11.31
N HIS A 139 19.55 -1.65 10.74
CA HIS A 139 18.61 -0.65 11.22
C HIS A 139 17.68 -1.21 12.30
N CYS A 140 17.12 -0.29 13.10
CA CYS A 140 16.05 -0.64 14.02
C CYS A 140 14.86 -1.24 13.24
N PRO A 141 14.24 -2.34 13.72
CA PRO A 141 13.03 -2.89 13.12
C PRO A 141 11.93 -1.83 12.93
N ALA A 142 11.04 -2.01 11.96
CA ALA A 142 9.89 -1.11 11.81
C ALA A 142 8.97 -1.11 13.05
N ILE A 143 8.97 -2.22 13.79
CA ILE A 143 8.26 -2.39 15.04
C ILE A 143 9.30 -2.57 16.14
N ALA A 144 9.57 -1.51 16.91
CA ALA A 144 10.58 -1.52 17.97
C ALA A 144 10.20 -2.45 19.13
N ASN A 145 8.91 -2.56 19.46
CA ASN A 145 8.38 -3.48 20.47
C ASN A 145 7.31 -4.38 19.83
N LYS A 146 7.67 -5.65 19.62
CA LYS A 146 6.78 -6.63 18.97
C LYS A 146 5.56 -6.94 19.82
N ASP A 147 5.71 -7.07 21.14
CA ASP A 147 4.60 -7.38 22.05
C ASP A 147 3.56 -6.26 22.06
N GLU A 148 4.02 -5.01 22.09
CA GLU A 148 3.15 -3.84 21.96
C GLU A 148 2.48 -3.77 20.58
N GLY A 149 3.22 -4.08 19.51
CA GLY A 149 2.66 -4.18 18.17
C GLY A 149 1.56 -5.24 18.07
N HIS A 150 1.79 -6.43 18.64
CA HIS A 150 0.79 -7.49 18.73
C HIS A 150 -0.43 -7.07 19.56
N ARG A 151 -0.21 -6.41 20.70
CA ARG A 151 -1.29 -5.88 21.54
C ARG A 151 -2.15 -4.87 20.79
N ILE A 152 -1.54 -3.91 20.10
CA ILE A 152 -2.24 -2.92 19.27
C ILE A 152 -3.01 -3.62 18.15
N ALA A 153 -2.40 -4.59 17.46
CA ALA A 153 -3.07 -5.33 16.39
C ALA A 153 -4.28 -6.13 16.88
N SER A 154 -4.16 -6.78 18.03
CA SER A 154 -5.27 -7.50 18.68
C SER A 154 -6.41 -6.55 19.07
N GLN A 155 -6.09 -5.42 19.71
CA GLN A 155 -7.08 -4.39 20.05
C GLN A 155 -7.78 -3.85 18.81
N MET A 156 -7.04 -3.60 17.73
CA MET A 156 -7.60 -3.15 16.46
C MET A 156 -8.53 -4.19 15.83
N ARG A 157 -8.23 -5.48 15.98
CA ARG A 157 -9.09 -6.58 15.53
C ARG A 157 -10.34 -6.72 16.40
N GLU A 158 -10.24 -6.51 17.70
CA GLU A 158 -11.41 -6.53 18.60
C GLU A 158 -12.36 -5.36 18.30
N MET A 159 -11.80 -4.15 18.15
CA MET A 159 -12.57 -2.95 17.78
C MET A 159 -13.19 -3.00 16.38
N TRP A 160 -12.80 -3.96 15.53
CA TRP A 160 -13.40 -4.15 14.22
C TRP A 160 -14.89 -4.53 14.31
N ASN A 161 -15.26 -5.35 15.30
CA ASN A 161 -16.64 -5.83 15.49
C ASN A 161 -17.46 -4.97 16.46
N VAL A 162 -16.87 -3.92 17.05
CA VAL A 162 -17.54 -3.06 18.02
C VAL A 162 -18.16 -1.88 17.28
N GLU A 163 -19.49 -1.74 17.38
CA GLU A 163 -20.20 -0.55 16.89
C GLU A 163 -19.57 0.71 17.49
N SER A 164 -19.28 1.69 16.64
CA SER A 164 -18.69 2.96 17.07
C SER A 164 -19.57 3.60 18.16
N PRO A 165 -19.01 4.14 19.26
CA PRO A 165 -19.80 4.89 20.25
C PRO A 165 -20.59 6.06 19.64
N LEU A 166 -20.15 6.56 18.47
CA LEU A 166 -20.86 7.59 17.69
C LEU A 166 -22.20 7.09 17.13
N GLN A 167 -22.38 5.78 16.86
CA GLN A 167 -23.66 5.22 16.43
C GLN A 167 -24.72 5.40 17.53
N ASN A 168 -24.33 5.25 18.79
CA ASN A 168 -25.23 5.38 19.94
C ASN A 168 -25.64 6.83 20.22
N ILE A 169 -24.85 7.80 19.76
CA ILE A 169 -25.15 9.22 19.91
C ILE A 169 -26.11 9.71 18.81
N LEU A 170 -26.06 9.10 17.61
CA LEU A 170 -26.95 9.44 16.49
C LEU A 170 -28.34 8.76 16.55
N LYS A 171 -28.52 7.77 17.44
CA LYS A 171 -29.78 7.06 17.68
C LYS A 171 -30.69 7.74 18.74
N ASN A 172 -30.24 8.86 19.34
CA ASN A 172 -31.01 9.70 20.27
C ASN A 172 -31.29 11.07 19.66
#